data_AF-A0A735K636-F1
#
_entry.id   AF-A0A735K636-F1
#
_cell.length_a   1.000
_cell.length_b   1.000
_cell.length_c   1.000
_cell.angle_alpha   90.00
_cell.angle_beta   90.00
_cell.angle_gamma   90.00
#
_symmetry.space_group_name_H-M   'P 1'
#
loop_
_entity.id
_entity.type
_entity.pdbx_description
1 polymer ?
#
loop_
_entity_poly.entity_id
_entity_poly.type
_entity_poly.pdbx_seq_one_letter_code
_entity_poly.pdbx_strand_id
1 'polypeptide(L)' 'PDVVSVSGVTVAPASATVAAGATTTLTFTVKPDNASDKTLQVATADPLIATVTLKDNVATVKGVKAGSV' A
#
# COMPACT_ATOMS: atom_id res chain seq x y z
N PRO A 1 -17.50 -23.90 1.62
CA PRO A 1 -16.79 -22.64 1.88
C PRO A 1 -16.58 -21.89 0.56
N ASP A 2 -17.36 -20.83 0.34
CA ASP A 2 -17.23 -19.99 -0.85
C ASP A 2 -15.97 -19.13 -0.72
N VAL A 3 -14.91 -19.50 -1.45
CA VAL A 3 -13.69 -18.71 -1.56
C VAL A 3 -13.95 -17.59 -2.57
N VAL A 4 -14.09 -16.37 -2.06
CA VAL A 4 -14.25 -15.21 -2.94
C VAL A 4 -12.85 -14.74 -3.33
N SER A 5 -12.52 -14.92 -4.60
CA SER A 5 -11.26 -14.45 -5.17
C SER A 5 -11.31 -12.95 -5.38
N VAL A 6 -10.20 -12.27 -5.06
CA VAL A 6 -10.01 -10.86 -5.41
C VAL A 6 -9.98 -10.72 -6.94
N SER A 7 -10.92 -9.95 -7.50
CA SER A 7 -11.01 -9.70 -8.95
C SER A 7 -10.22 -8.46 -9.37
N GLY A 8 -9.95 -7.55 -8.45
CA GLY A 8 -9.17 -6.36 -8.73
C GLY A 8 -8.74 -5.66 -7.45
N VAL A 9 -7.48 -5.22 -7.44
CA VAL A 9 -6.98 -4.27 -6.45
C VAL A 9 -6.69 -2.96 -7.17
N THR A 10 -7.19 -1.86 -6.62
CA THR A 10 -6.83 -0.52 -7.08
C THR A 10 -6.06 0.15 -5.97
N VAL A 11 -4.97 0.84 -6.32
CA VAL A 11 -4.16 1.60 -5.38
C VAL A 11 -4.20 3.06 -5.79
N ALA A 12 -4.51 3.93 -4.84
CA ALA A 12 -4.57 5.35 -5.07
C ALA A 12 -3.93 6.12 -3.90
N PRO A 13 -2.97 7.02 -4.17
CA PRO A 13 -2.25 7.20 -5.44
C PRO A 13 -1.33 6.00 -5.79
N ALA A 14 -1.11 5.69 -7.06
CA ALA A 14 -0.19 4.60 -7.47
C ALA A 14 1.29 5.01 -7.31
N SER A 15 1.56 6.31 -7.38
CA SER A 15 2.88 6.92 -7.23
C SER A 15 2.72 8.20 -6.42
N ALA A 16 3.43 8.30 -5.31
CA ALA A 16 3.46 9.49 -4.48
C ALA A 16 4.91 9.76 -4.09
N THR A 17 5.40 10.95 -4.44
CA THR A 17 6.75 11.36 -4.10
C THR A 17 6.75 11.85 -2.66
N VAL A 18 7.43 11.10 -1.78
CA VAL A 18 7.52 11.44 -0.36
C VAL A 18 8.89 12.04 -0.10
N ALA A 19 8.93 13.30 0.37
CA ALA A 19 10.18 13.93 0.77
C ALA A 19 10.78 13.28 2.03
N ALA A 20 12.07 13.48 2.27
CA ALA A 20 12.72 13.05 3.51
C ALA A 20 11.98 13.61 4.73
N GLY A 21 11.49 12.73 5.61
CA GLY A 21 10.70 13.10 6.79
C GLY A 21 9.20 13.25 6.55
N ALA A 22 8.71 13.22 5.31
CA ALA A 22 7.29 13.31 5.01
C ALA A 22 6.60 11.94 5.08
N THR A 23 5.27 11.96 5.20
CA THR A 23 4.41 10.77 5.20
C THR A 23 3.32 10.92 4.17
N THR A 24 3.00 9.83 3.49
CA THR A 24 1.91 9.68 2.52
C THR A 24 1.08 8.48 2.90
N THR A 25 -0.21 8.55 2.59
CA THR A 25 -1.12 7.42 2.70
C THR A 25 -1.59 7.01 1.31
N LEU A 26 -1.62 5.71 1.10
CA LEU A 26 -2.06 5.01 -0.10
C LEU A 26 -3.26 4.19 0.31
N THR A 27 -4.37 4.33 -0.40
CA THR A 27 -5.55 3.54 -0.15
C THR A 27 -5.64 2.45 -1.21
N PHE A 28 -5.74 1.22 -0.74
CA PHE A 28 -5.97 0.04 -1.56
C PHE A 28 -7.46 -0.28 -1.49
N THR A 29 -8.11 -0.40 -2.63
CA THR A 29 -9.50 -0.81 -2.72
C THR A 29 -9.55 -2.15 -3.43
N VAL A 30 -10.00 -3.16 -2.68
CA VAL A 30 -10.09 -4.55 -3.13
C VAL A 30 -11.54 -4.84 -3.53
N LYS A 31 -11.75 -5.29 -4.76
CA LYS A 31 -13.08 -5.65 -5.27
C LYS A 31 -13.08 -7.12 -5.73
N PRO A 32 -14.09 -7.92 -5.38
CA PRO A 32 -15.26 -7.57 -4.57
C PRO A 32 -14.98 -7.53 -3.06
N ASP A 33 -15.72 -6.71 -2.30
CA ASP A 33 -15.56 -6.54 -0.85
C ASP A 33 -15.69 -7.83 -0.03
N ASN A 34 -16.27 -8.87 -0.60
CA ASN A 34 -16.44 -10.18 0.04
C ASN A 34 -15.24 -11.12 -0.12
N ALA A 35 -14.10 -10.65 -0.65
CA ALA A 35 -12.90 -11.47 -0.84
C ALA A 35 -12.47 -12.20 0.44
N SER A 36 -12.31 -13.53 0.36
CA SER A 36 -11.87 -14.36 1.50
C SER A 36 -10.41 -14.10 1.87
N ASP A 37 -9.59 -13.76 0.88
CA ASP A 37 -8.18 -13.40 1.05
C ASP A 37 -7.97 -11.92 0.71
N LYS A 38 -8.11 -11.06 1.73
CA LYS A 38 -7.76 -9.63 1.66
C LYS A 38 -6.28 -9.38 1.99
N THR A 39 -5.45 -10.41 1.91
CA THR A 39 -4.05 -10.39 2.33
C THR A 39 -3.23 -9.58 1.33
N LEU A 40 -3.24 -8.25 1.47
CA LEU A 40 -2.30 -7.40 0.77
C LEU A 40 -0.94 -7.45 1.47
N GLN A 41 0.13 -7.50 0.67
CA GLN A 41 1.48 -7.26 1.15
C GLN A 41 2.05 -6.09 0.37
N VAL A 42 2.58 -5.11 1.11
CA VAL A 42 3.25 -3.95 0.52
C VAL A 42 4.68 -3.96 1.03
N ALA A 43 5.61 -3.93 0.09
CA ALA A 43 7.03 -3.85 0.36
C ALA A 43 7.59 -2.56 -0.24
N THR A 44 8.56 -1.99 0.46
CA THR A 44 9.36 -0.86 -0.02
C THR A 44 10.63 -1.41 -0.65
N ALA A 45 11.07 -0.85 -1.78
CA ALA A 45 12.35 -1.21 -2.38
C ALA A 45 13.53 -0.82 -1.48
N ASP A 46 13.38 0.26 -0.71
CA ASP A 46 14.45 0.82 0.12
C ASP A 46 13.94 1.24 1.51
N PRO A 47 14.00 0.36 2.53
CA PRO A 47 13.56 0.69 3.90
C PRO A 47 14.38 1.81 4.56
N LEU A 48 15.59 2.09 4.05
CA LEU A 48 16.43 3.23 4.48
C LEU A 48 15.97 4.57 3.91
N ILE A 49 15.17 4.54 2.83
CA ILE A 49 14.69 5.73 2.12
C ILE A 49 13.21 5.95 2.39
N ALA A 50 12.41 4.89 2.37
CA ALA A 50 10.98 4.94 2.65
C ALA A 50 10.55 3.68 3.39
N THR A 51 9.83 3.82 4.50
CA THR A 51 9.16 2.70 5.17
C THR A 51 7.71 2.68 4.75
N VAL A 52 7.17 1.50 4.43
CA VAL A 52 5.76 1.34 4.11
C VAL A 52 5.10 0.42 5.12
N THR A 53 3.93 0.81 5.60
CA THR A 53 3.16 0.07 6.60
C THR A 53 1.75 -0.08 6.08
N LEU A 54 1.40 -1.29 5.67
CA LEU A 54 0.04 -1.62 5.30
C LEU A 54 -0.78 -1.97 6.54
N LYS A 55 -1.97 -1.38 6.64
CA LYS A 55 -2.96 -1.70 7.66
C LYS A 55 -4.32 -1.89 6.98
N ASP A 56 -4.82 -3.12 7.01
CA ASP A 56 -6.06 -3.57 6.36
C ASP A 56 -6.11 -3.25 4.85
N ASN A 57 -6.53 -2.03 4.51
CA ASN A 57 -6.65 -1.53 3.14
C ASN A 57 -5.91 -0.20 2.92
N VAL A 58 -5.15 0.31 3.89
CA VAL A 58 -4.43 1.58 3.79
C VAL A 58 -2.95 1.33 4.03
N ALA A 59 -2.08 1.64 3.06
CA ALA A 59 -0.64 1.69 3.30
C ALA A 59 -0.18 3.10 3.60
N THR A 60 0.57 3.25 4.67
CA THR A 60 1.24 4.49 5.03
C THR A 60 2.69 4.39 4.62
N VAL A 61 3.13 5.24 3.70
CA VAL A 61 4.52 5.37 3.28
C VAL A 61 5.14 6.55 4.03
N LYS A 62 6.24 6.33 4.73
CA LYS A 62 7.01 7.35 5.40
C LYS A 62 8.38 7.47 4.74
N GLY A 63 8.62 8.60 4.09
CA GLY A 63 9.93 8.95 3.56
C GLY A 63 10.86 9.24 4.74
N VAL A 64 11.92 8.45 4.87
CA VAL A 64 13.02 8.70 5.82
C VAL A 64 14.11 9.54 5.13
N LYS A 65 14.28 9.36 3.81
CA LYS A 65 15.23 10.09 2.96
C LYS A 65 14.54 10.46 1.64
N ALA A 66 14.99 11.53 0.99
CA ALA A 66 14.49 11.92 -0.32
C ALA A 66 14.92 10.86 -1.32
N GLY A 67 13.98 10.07 -1.80
CA GLY A 67 14.21 9.10 -2.85
C GLY A 67 12.92 8.86 -3.61
N SER A 68 13.07 8.64 -4.90
CA SER A 68 11.95 8.33 -5.77
C SER A 68 11.60 6.86 -5.60
N VAL A 69 10.35 6.60 -5.24
CA VAL A 69 9.73 5.27 -5.30
C VAL A 69 9.09 5.08 -6.67
#